data_AF-A0A1G6ER47-F1
#
_entry.id   AF-A0A1G6ER47-F1
#
_cell.length_a   1.000
_cell.length_b   1.000
_cell.length_c   1.000
_cell.angle_alpha   90.00
_cell.angle_beta   90.00
_cell.angle_gamma   90.00
#
_symmetry.space_group_name_H-M   'P 1'
#
loop_
_entity.id
_entity.type
_entity.pdbx_description
1 polymer ?
#
loop_
_entity_poly.entity_id
_entity_poly.type
_entity_poly.pdbx_seq_one_letter_code
_entity_poly.pdbx_strand_id
1 'polypeptide(L)'
;MSDLDACKQWLNEVNWDMIHEDAVTMFLEWGNNNWHDAMRQPVRGSDEYSIYFVIDTWEKPKVVLMKMNNYGSTTLCEKRLPEELAKSYLESIGGLKGIHELSPEVREWLTAELGD
;
A
#
# COMPACT_ATOMS: atom_id res chain seq x y z
N MET A 1 -12.89 17.00 7.80
CA MET A 1 -11.64 16.29 8.14
C MET A 1 -10.98 16.00 6.81
N SER A 2 -9.74 16.42 6.59
CA SER A 2 -9.07 16.14 5.32
C SER A 2 -8.81 14.64 5.23
N ASP A 3 -8.83 14.04 4.04
CA ASP A 3 -8.47 12.62 3.83
C ASP A 3 -7.08 12.28 4.42
N LEU A 4 -6.20 13.27 4.55
CA LEU A 4 -4.88 13.15 5.18
C LEU A 4 -4.93 12.97 6.70
N ASP A 5 -5.88 13.61 7.39
CA ASP A 5 -6.03 13.42 8.85
C ASP A 5 -6.39 11.96 9.18
N ALA A 6 -7.18 11.32 8.31
CA ALA A 6 -7.48 9.90 8.41
C ALA A 6 -6.23 9.04 8.19
N CYS A 7 -5.35 9.41 7.25
CA CYS A 7 -4.07 8.71 7.08
C CYS A 7 -3.18 8.83 8.32
N LYS A 8 -3.10 10.03 8.92
CA LYS A 8 -2.24 10.32 10.07
C LYS A 8 -2.50 9.43 11.27
N GLN A 9 -3.77 9.06 11.51
CA GLN A 9 -4.16 8.16 12.60
C GLN A 9 -3.44 6.80 12.55
N TRP A 10 -3.12 6.29 11.36
CA TRP A 10 -2.61 4.95 11.15
C TRP A 10 -1.09 4.90 10.93
N LEU A 11 -0.40 6.03 10.87
CA LEU A 11 1.02 6.09 10.47
C LEU A 11 1.95 5.27 11.34
N ASN A 12 1.66 5.16 12.65
CA ASN A 12 2.46 4.36 13.57
C ASN A 12 2.35 2.85 13.34
N GLU A 13 1.37 2.42 12.54
CA GLU A 13 1.09 1.01 12.22
C GLU A 13 1.42 0.66 10.77
N VAL A 14 1.86 1.64 9.97
CA VAL A 14 2.20 1.44 8.55
C VAL A 14 3.47 0.61 8.45
N ASN A 15 3.35 -0.51 7.74
CA ASN A 15 4.49 -1.23 7.20
C ASN A 15 4.87 -0.61 5.85
N TRP A 16 5.95 0.17 5.84
CA TRP A 16 6.43 0.91 4.67
C TRP A 16 7.13 0.04 3.63
N ASP A 17 7.53 -1.17 4.00
CA ASP A 17 8.28 -2.09 3.13
C ASP A 17 7.39 -3.25 2.64
N MET A 18 6.10 -3.24 2.98
CA MET A 18 5.11 -4.22 2.50
C MET A 18 4.64 -3.87 1.09
N ILE A 19 4.71 -4.84 0.18
CA ILE A 19 4.12 -4.76 -1.16
C ILE A 19 2.76 -5.47 -1.21
N HIS A 20 1.89 -5.04 -2.13
CA HIS A 20 0.53 -5.58 -2.23
C HIS A 20 0.49 -7.10 -2.47
N GLU A 21 1.40 -7.62 -3.29
CA GLU A 21 1.52 -9.06 -3.58
C GLU A 21 1.88 -9.88 -2.34
N ASP A 22 2.80 -9.39 -1.50
CA ASP A 22 3.16 -10.04 -0.24
C ASP A 22 1.98 -10.04 0.74
N ALA A 23 1.19 -8.97 0.79
CA ALA A 23 -0.01 -8.91 1.64
C ALA A 23 -1.11 -9.88 1.18
N VAL A 24 -1.35 -10.01 -0.13
CA VAL A 24 -2.27 -11.02 -0.69
C VAL A 24 -1.78 -12.43 -0.39
N THR A 25 -0.48 -12.69 -0.57
CA THR A 25 0.15 -13.97 -0.24
C THR A 25 -0.02 -14.32 1.24
N MET A 26 0.16 -13.32 2.12
CA MET A 26 0.12 -13.51 3.56
C MET A 26 -1.30 -13.74 4.12
N PHE A 27 -2.31 -13.05 3.57
CA PHE A 27 -3.68 -13.05 4.13
C PHE A 27 -4.73 -13.77 3.29
N LEU A 28 -4.54 -13.91 1.97
CA LEU A 28 -5.57 -14.36 1.04
C LEU A 28 -5.18 -15.59 0.21
N GLU A 29 -3.90 -15.98 0.15
CA GLU A 29 -3.51 -17.15 -0.64
C GLU A 29 -3.78 -18.47 0.09
N TRP A 30 -4.88 -19.08 -0.35
CA TRP A 30 -5.14 -20.50 -0.25
C TRP A 30 -4.22 -21.24 -1.24
N GLY A 31 -2.95 -21.44 -0.85
CA GLY A 31 -2.11 -22.49 -1.42
C GLY A 31 -0.93 -22.09 -2.29
N ASN A 32 0.02 -21.29 -1.77
CA ASN A 32 1.45 -21.51 -2.03
C ASN A 32 2.35 -20.82 -0.99
N ASN A 33 2.07 -21.07 0.29
CA ASN A 33 2.92 -20.50 1.33
C ASN A 33 4.25 -21.28 1.36
N ASN A 34 5.32 -20.66 0.89
CA ASN A 34 6.64 -21.26 0.88
C ASN A 34 7.15 -21.34 2.33
N TRP A 35 6.72 -22.37 3.07
CA TRP A 35 7.01 -22.64 4.49
C TRP A 35 8.50 -22.63 4.85
N HIS A 36 9.37 -22.62 3.84
CA HIS A 36 10.82 -22.59 3.98
C HIS A 36 11.46 -21.19 3.96
N ASP A 37 10.69 -20.13 3.68
CA ASP A 37 11.17 -18.76 3.69
C ASP A 37 10.78 -18.08 5.01
N ALA A 38 11.76 -17.86 5.89
CA ALA A 38 11.55 -17.24 7.20
C ALA A 38 10.97 -15.82 7.13
N MET A 39 10.93 -15.22 5.93
CA MET A 39 10.46 -13.86 5.66
C MET A 39 8.95 -13.81 5.34
N ARG A 40 8.32 -14.95 5.01
CA ARG A 40 6.89 -15.04 4.62
C ARG A 40 6.13 -16.06 5.47
N GLN A 41 6.12 -15.88 6.79
CA GLN A 41 5.33 -16.76 7.65
C GLN A 41 3.82 -16.48 7.46
N PRO A 42 2.97 -17.52 7.33
CA PRO A 42 1.53 -17.33 7.38
C PRO A 42 1.14 -16.65 8.68
N VAL A 43 0.25 -15.67 8.57
CA VAL A 43 -0.51 -15.13 9.69
C VAL A 43 -1.19 -16.28 10.44
N ARG A 44 -0.98 -16.35 11.75
CA ARG A 44 -1.44 -17.46 12.60
C ARG A 44 -2.66 -17.08 13.43
N GLY A 45 -2.97 -15.79 13.56
CA GLY A 45 -4.10 -15.25 14.31
C GLY A 45 -5.22 -14.67 13.43
N SER A 46 -6.47 -14.81 13.89
CA SER A 46 -7.67 -14.26 13.24
C SER A 46 -7.72 -12.73 13.21
N ASP A 47 -6.95 -12.08 14.09
CA ASP A 47 -6.98 -10.63 14.34
C ASP A 47 -5.76 -9.89 13.77
N GLU A 48 -4.84 -10.60 13.10
CA GLU A 48 -3.68 -9.96 12.48
C GLU A 48 -4.11 -9.20 11.21
N TYR A 49 -3.55 -8.00 11.05
CA TYR A 49 -3.72 -7.17 9.86
C TYR A 49 -2.40 -6.50 9.52
N SER A 50 -2.28 -6.02 8.28
CA SER A 50 -1.21 -5.12 7.89
C SER A 50 -1.78 -3.88 7.26
N ILE A 51 -1.20 -2.74 7.60
CA ILE A 51 -1.50 -1.46 7.00
C ILE A 51 -0.30 -1.06 6.14
N TYR A 52 -0.53 -0.74 4.87
CA TYR A 52 0.53 -0.38 3.92
C TYR A 52 -0.01 0.51 2.82
N PHE A 53 0.91 1.19 2.12
CA PHE A 53 0.57 2.07 1.02
C PHE A 53 0.70 1.37 -0.32
N VAL A 54 -0.20 1.71 -1.24
CA VAL A 54 -0.13 1.33 -2.65
C VAL A 54 -0.39 2.54 -3.53
N ILE A 55 -0.08 2.41 -4.82
CA ILE A 55 -0.49 3.36 -5.84
C ILE A 55 -1.56 2.72 -6.72
N ASP A 56 -2.72 3.36 -6.78
CA ASP A 56 -3.83 3.00 -7.65
C ASP A 56 -3.75 3.85 -8.93
N THR A 57 -3.62 3.19 -10.08
CA THR A 57 -3.54 3.82 -11.41
C THR A 57 -4.72 3.47 -12.33
N TRP A 58 -5.85 2.97 -11.79
CA TRP A 58 -7.04 2.71 -12.60
C TRP A 58 -7.63 3.99 -13.21
N GLU A 59 -7.59 5.07 -12.44
CA GLU A 59 -7.96 6.44 -12.81
C GLU A 59 -6.75 7.39 -12.75
N LYS A 60 -6.91 8.60 -12.18
CA LYS A 60 -5.78 9.48 -11.89
C LYS A 60 -4.94 8.85 -10.76
N PRO A 61 -3.62 8.70 -10.93
CA PRO A 61 -2.75 8.09 -9.93
C PRO A 61 -2.97 8.68 -8.54
N LYS A 62 -3.17 7.79 -7.57
CA LYS A 62 -3.39 8.14 -6.18
C LYS A 62 -2.68 7.16 -5.26
N VAL A 63 -2.13 7.68 -4.16
CA VAL A 63 -1.69 6.86 -3.04
C VAL A 63 -2.91 6.42 -2.27
N VAL A 64 -2.97 5.14 -1.91
CA VAL A 64 -4.03 4.55 -1.11
C VAL A 64 -3.41 3.87 0.10
N LEU A 65 -3.87 4.20 1.30
CA LEU A 65 -3.55 3.47 2.51
C LEU A 65 -4.53 2.30 2.64
N MET A 66 -4.03 1.07 2.60
CA MET A 66 -4.84 -0.13 2.69
C MET A 66 -4.62 -0.84 4.02
N LYS A 67 -5.69 -1.40 4.57
CA LYS A 67 -5.66 -2.41 5.63
C LYS A 67 -6.00 -3.76 4.99
N MET A 68 -5.09 -4.72 5.07
CA MET A 68 -5.33 -6.11 4.66
C MET A 68 -5.45 -7.00 5.88
N ASN A 69 -6.43 -7.89 5.87
CA ASN A 69 -6.57 -9.00 6.82
C ASN A 69 -7.10 -10.24 6.09
N ASN A 70 -7.37 -11.31 6.83
CA ASN A 70 -7.88 -12.58 6.28
C ASN A 70 -9.26 -12.49 5.59
N TYR A 71 -9.95 -11.34 5.69
CA TYR A 71 -11.24 -11.08 5.03
C TYR A 71 -11.10 -10.24 3.75
N GLY A 72 -9.92 -9.71 3.47
CA GLY A 72 -9.64 -8.87 2.31
C GLY A 72 -9.04 -7.52 2.67
N SER A 73 -9.10 -6.61 1.70
CA SER A 73 -8.53 -5.27 1.81
C SER A 73 -9.61 -4.20 2.06
N THR A 74 -9.26 -3.19 2.84
CA THR A 74 -10.09 -2.00 3.10
C THR A 74 -9.25 -0.75 2.90
N THR A 75 -9.76 0.22 2.15
CA THR A 75 -9.15 1.54 2.01
C THR A 75 -9.37 2.35 3.29
N LEU A 76 -8.28 2.83 3.90
CA LEU A 76 -8.30 3.68 5.07
C LEU A 76 -8.26 5.17 4.70
N CYS A 77 -7.48 5.52 3.68
CA CYS A 77 -7.44 6.87 3.12
C CYS A 77 -6.87 6.84 1.69
N GLU A 78 -7.11 7.89 0.92
CA GLU A 78 -6.53 8.06 -0.41
C GLU A 78 -6.13 9.51 -0.68
N LYS A 79 -5.09 9.70 -1.50
CA LYS A 79 -4.64 11.02 -1.90
C LYS A 79 -4.09 10.99 -3.31
N ARG A 80 -4.56 11.92 -4.15
CA ARG A 80 -4.07 12.07 -5.53
C ARG A 80 -2.61 12.54 -5.52
N LEU A 81 -1.82 11.96 -6.43
CA LEU A 81 -0.46 12.44 -6.68
C LEU A 81 -0.54 13.84 -7.35
N PRO A 82 0.42 14.74 -7.06
CA PRO A 82 0.63 15.95 -7.86
C PRO A 82 0.84 15.59 -9.33
N GLU A 83 0.38 16.43 -10.26
CA GLU A 83 0.34 16.09 -11.69
C GLU A 83 1.71 15.67 -12.25
N GLU A 84 2.79 16.39 -11.89
CA GLU A 84 4.14 16.07 -12.33
C GLU A 84 4.62 14.72 -11.76
N LEU A 85 4.34 14.43 -10.49
CA LEU A 85 4.70 13.17 -9.85
C LEU A 85 3.89 12.00 -10.42
N ALA A 86 2.60 12.21 -10.67
CA ALA A 86 1.72 11.22 -11.30
C ALA A 86 2.20 10.86 -12.71
N LYS A 87 2.66 11.85 -13.47
CA LYS A 87 3.21 11.66 -14.81
C LYS A 87 4.52 10.86 -14.75
N SER A 88 5.49 11.29 -13.93
CA SER A 88 6.76 10.58 -13.73
C SER A 88 6.53 9.12 -13.33
N TYR A 89 5.59 8.90 -12.39
CA TYR A 89 5.23 7.58 -11.93
C TYR A 89 4.64 6.70 -13.04
N LEU A 90 3.68 7.23 -13.82
CA LEU A 90 3.11 6.47 -14.93
C LEU A 90 4.16 6.13 -16.01
N GLU A 91 5.09 7.04 -16.29
CA GLU A 91 6.19 6.79 -17.22
C GLU A 91 7.11 5.66 -16.70
N SER A 92 7.41 5.63 -15.41
CA SER A 92 8.28 4.59 -14.81
C SER A 92 7.68 3.19 -14.85
N ILE A 93 6.35 3.07 -14.72
CA ILE A 93 5.63 1.78 -14.80
C ILE A 93 5.12 1.45 -16.22
N GLY A 94 5.51 2.22 -17.24
CA GLY A 94 5.08 1.99 -18.63
C GLY A 94 3.57 2.22 -18.89
N GLY A 95 2.91 3.04 -18.08
CA GLY A 95 1.50 3.40 -18.23
C GLY A 95 0.51 2.29 -17.83
N LEU A 96 0.96 1.30 -17.07
CA LEU A 96 0.14 0.17 -16.64
C LEU A 96 -0.93 0.58 -15.62
N LYS A 97 -2.14 0.05 -15.81
CA LYS A 97 -3.24 0.19 -14.85
C LYS A 97 -3.17 -0.94 -13.83
N GLY A 98 -3.29 -0.61 -12.56
CA GLY A 98 -3.30 -1.60 -11.49
C GLY A 98 -3.05 -1.01 -10.12
N ILE A 99 -2.78 -1.91 -9.18
CA ILE A 99 -2.29 -1.60 -7.84
C ILE A 99 -0.79 -1.89 -7.84
N HIS A 100 0.00 -0.89 -7.49
CA HIS A 100 1.46 -0.91 -7.60
C HIS A 100 2.12 -0.51 -6.28
N GLU A 101 3.40 -0.83 -6.15
CA GLU A 101 4.23 -0.39 -5.02
C GLU A 101 4.56 1.11 -5.09
N LEU A 102 4.91 1.69 -3.94
CA LEU A 102 5.42 3.06 -3.88
C LEU A 102 6.77 3.14 -4.60
N SER A 103 6.93 4.11 -5.50
CA SER A 103 8.28 4.48 -5.94
C SER A 103 9.00 5.27 -4.82
N PRO A 104 10.35 5.30 -4.81
CA PRO A 104 11.11 6.11 -3.85
C PRO A 104 10.66 7.58 -3.84
N GLU A 105 10.45 8.17 -5.03
CA GLU A 105 9.99 9.56 -5.19
C GLU A 105 8.62 9.80 -4.54
N VAL A 106 7.68 8.85 -4.71
CA VAL A 106 6.34 8.96 -4.10
C VAL A 106 6.42 8.76 -2.59
N ARG A 107 7.29 7.86 -2.10
CA ARG A 107 7.52 7.65 -0.67
C ARG A 107 8.09 8.91 0.00
N GLU A 108 9.07 9.56 -0.62
CA GLU A 108 9.65 10.81 -0.13
C GLU A 108 8.61 11.94 -0.07
N TRP A 109 7.85 12.14 -1.16
CA TRP A 109 6.77 13.12 -1.19
C TRP A 109 5.71 12.84 -0.12
N LEU A 110 5.25 11.59 -0.01
CA LEU A 110 4.23 11.19 0.94
C LEU A 110 4.68 11.41 2.39
N THR A 111 5.94 11.10 2.70
CA THR A 111 6.52 11.34 4.03
C THR A 111 6.54 12.84 4.36
N ALA A 112 6.90 13.69 3.41
CA ALA A 112 6.87 15.14 3.60
C ALA A 112 5.44 15.65 3.85
N GLU A 113 4.45 15.18 3.09
CA GLU A 113 3.05 15.59 3.24
C GLU A 113 2.39 15.12 4.56
N LEU A 114 2.94 14.09 5.19
CA LEU A 114 2.41 13.51 6.43
C LEU A 114 3.16 13.99 7.68
N GLY A 115 4.41 14.43 7.52
CA GLY A 115 5.25 14.99 8.57
C GLY A 115 5.01 16.47 8.89
N ASP A 116 4.29 17.18 8.01
CA ASP A 116 3.77 18.54 8.20
C ASP A 116 2.35 18.50 8.82
#